data_AF-A0A4R6T9T3-F1
#
_entry.id   AF-A0A4R6T9T3-F1
#
_cell.length_a   1.000
_cell.length_b   1.000
_cell.length_c   1.000
_cell.angle_alpha   90.00
_cell.angle_beta   90.00
_cell.angle_gamma   90.00
#
_symmetry.space_group_name_H-M   'P 1'
#
loop_
_entity.id
_entity.type
_entity.pdbx_description
1 polymer ?
#
loop_
_entity_poly.entity_id
_entity_poly.type
_entity_poly.pdbx_seq_one_letter_code
_entity_poly.pdbx_strand_id
1 'polypeptide(L)'
;MNQENQSKKCSCGANNKITCPNCSELKMVILLKNGFSHLKLNSNGGKKVNPVWYNHLSKNRKNENTLVNAMYRRFKESIYANAANKVNFYSNTTGQLITSISL
;
A
#
# COMPACT_ATOMS: atom_id res chain seq x y z
N MET A 1 -0.70 -22.09 24.71
CA MET A 1 -1.70 -22.23 23.62
C MET A 1 -1.17 -21.50 22.41
N ASN A 2 -0.56 -22.22 21.47
CA ASN A 2 -0.13 -21.66 20.19
C ASN A 2 -1.38 -21.54 19.32
N GLN A 3 -1.87 -20.31 19.12
CA GLN A 3 -2.87 -20.07 18.09
C GLN A 3 -2.18 -20.32 16.74
N GLU A 4 -2.55 -21.43 16.11
CA GLU A 4 -2.23 -21.69 14.72
C GLU A 4 -2.73 -20.51 13.90
N ASN A 5 -1.79 -19.72 13.37
CA ASN A 5 -2.05 -18.70 12.36
C ASN A 5 -2.56 -19.40 11.10
N GLN A 6 -3.85 -19.77 11.10
CA GLN A 6 -4.55 -20.15 9.90
C GLN A 6 -4.54 -18.94 8.98
N SER A 7 -3.61 -18.97 8.02
CA SER A 7 -3.54 -18.05 6.89
C SER A 7 -4.92 -18.03 6.21
N LYS A 8 -5.79 -17.09 6.61
CA LYS A 8 -7.07 -16.82 5.95
C LYS A 8 -6.74 -16.53 4.48
N LYS A 9 -6.98 -17.50 3.60
CA LYS A 9 -6.87 -17.28 2.15
C LYS A 9 -7.80 -16.11 1.82
N CYS A 10 -7.28 -15.01 1.26
CA CYS A 10 -8.08 -13.83 0.92
C CYS A 10 -9.20 -14.23 -0.04
N SER A 11 -10.45 -14.22 0.45
CA SER A 11 -11.65 -14.43 -0.36
C SER A 11 -11.91 -13.26 -1.30
N CYS A 12 -11.50 -12.06 -0.91
CA CYS A 12 -11.41 -10.85 -1.72
C CYS A 12 -10.53 -10.99 -2.98
N GLY A 13 -9.61 -11.95 -2.96
CA GLY A 13 -8.65 -12.25 -4.01
C GLY A 13 -9.10 -13.42 -4.87
N ALA A 14 -10.39 -13.81 -4.79
CA ALA A 14 -10.98 -14.94 -5.53
C ALA A 14 -10.69 -14.94 -7.04
N ASN A 15 -10.23 -13.82 -7.61
CA ASN A 15 -9.76 -13.69 -9.00
C ASN A 15 -8.22 -13.61 -9.14
N ASN A 16 -7.43 -14.26 -8.27
CA ASN A 16 -5.97 -14.29 -8.34
C ASN A 16 -5.29 -12.90 -8.31
N LYS A 17 -5.92 -11.90 -7.67
CA LYS A 17 -5.34 -10.55 -7.60
C LYS A 17 -4.04 -10.58 -6.81
N ILE A 18 -2.98 -10.03 -7.39
CA ILE A 18 -1.63 -9.99 -6.78
C ILE A 18 -1.64 -9.16 -5.47
N THR A 19 -2.51 -8.16 -5.37
CA THR A 19 -2.69 -7.29 -4.20
C THR A 19 -4.16 -7.18 -3.81
N CYS A 20 -4.46 -6.87 -2.54
CA CYS A 20 -5.83 -6.66 -2.09
C CYS A 20 -5.93 -5.61 -0.97
N PRO A 21 -6.83 -4.61 -1.08
CA PRO A 21 -7.04 -3.60 -0.04
C PRO A 21 -7.42 -4.15 1.34
N ASN A 22 -7.98 -5.36 1.42
CA ASN A 22 -8.47 -5.92 2.68
C ASN A 22 -7.52 -6.98 3.28
N CYS A 23 -6.59 -7.52 2.47
CA CYS A 23 -5.77 -8.66 2.88
C CYS A 23 -4.28 -8.46 2.70
N SER A 24 -3.84 -7.44 1.97
CA SER A 24 -2.43 -7.04 2.03
C SER A 24 -2.12 -6.50 3.42
N GLU A 25 -1.02 -6.92 4.03
CA GLU A 25 -0.60 -6.46 5.38
C GLU A 25 -0.17 -5.00 5.41
N LEU A 26 0.35 -4.49 4.29
CA LEU A 26 0.95 -3.16 4.19
C LEU A 26 0.24 -2.32 3.14
N LYS A 27 -0.13 -1.11 3.54
CA LYS A 27 -0.72 -0.07 2.70
C LYS A 27 0.25 1.10 2.57
N MET A 28 0.55 1.50 1.35
CA MET A 28 1.37 2.66 1.04
C MET A 28 0.51 3.76 0.44
N VAL A 29 0.48 4.92 1.08
CA VAL A 29 -0.25 6.11 0.61
C VAL A 29 0.75 7.12 0.05
N ILE A 30 0.61 7.45 -1.22
CA ILE A 30 1.49 8.37 -1.94
C ILE A 30 0.90 9.78 -1.84
N LEU A 31 1.45 10.62 -0.97
CA LEU A 31 0.95 11.98 -0.75
C LEU A 31 1.60 12.93 -1.76
N LEU A 32 0.83 13.29 -2.79
CA LEU A 32 1.30 14.13 -3.90
C LEU A 32 1.50 15.59 -3.49
N LYS A 33 2.49 16.25 -4.10
CA LYS A 33 2.70 17.70 -4.03
C LYS A 33 1.51 18.44 -4.67
N ASN A 34 1.32 19.70 -4.32
CA ASN A 34 0.36 20.57 -5.00
C ASN A 34 0.72 20.67 -6.50
N GLY A 35 -0.29 20.73 -7.38
CA GLY A 35 -0.11 20.75 -8.84
C GLY A 35 -0.19 19.38 -9.52
N PHE A 36 -0.07 18.27 -8.79
CA PHE A 36 -0.13 16.91 -9.36
C PHE A 36 -1.53 16.25 -9.26
N SER A 37 -2.60 17.03 -9.28
CA SER A 37 -3.99 16.52 -9.19
C SER A 37 -4.41 15.63 -10.36
N HIS A 38 -3.68 15.66 -11.48
CA HIS A 38 -3.92 14.77 -12.62
C HIS A 38 -3.46 13.32 -12.36
N LEU A 39 -2.57 13.12 -11.38
CA LEU A 39 -2.09 11.80 -10.94
C LEU A 39 -2.96 11.19 -9.82
N LYS A 40 -3.95 11.94 -9.31
CA LYS A 40 -4.90 11.43 -8.32
C LYS A 40 -5.90 10.47 -8.97
N LEU A 41 -6.30 9.46 -8.22
CA LEU A 41 -7.28 8.47 -8.65
C LEU A 41 -8.70 8.99 -8.43
N ASN A 42 -9.63 8.65 -9.32
CA ASN A 42 -11.05 8.92 -9.12
C ASN A 42 -11.62 7.88 -8.14
N SER A 43 -12.26 8.37 -7.08
CA SER A 43 -13.02 7.56 -6.14
C SER A 43 -14.52 7.60 -6.48
N ASN A 44 -15.29 6.73 -5.84
CA ASN A 44 -16.74 6.73 -5.97
C ASN A 44 -17.29 8.12 -5.61
N GLY A 45 -18.14 8.67 -6.48
CA GLY A 45 -18.66 10.03 -6.34
C GLY A 45 -17.74 11.14 -6.86
N GLY A 46 -16.78 10.83 -7.74
CA GLY A 46 -16.00 11.84 -8.49
C GLY A 46 -14.90 12.53 -7.69
N LYS A 47 -14.68 12.15 -6.43
CA LYS A 47 -13.62 12.71 -5.59
C LYS A 47 -12.25 12.21 -6.05
N LYS A 48 -11.28 13.12 -6.19
CA LYS A 48 -9.89 12.79 -6.48
C LYS A 48 -9.12 12.46 -5.20
N VAL A 49 -8.58 11.25 -5.11
CA VAL A 49 -7.84 10.75 -3.95
C VAL A 49 -6.38 10.46 -4.30
N ASN A 50 -5.51 10.55 -3.30
CA ASN A 50 -4.11 10.17 -3.47
C ASN A 50 -3.98 8.68 -3.86
N PRO A 51 -3.02 8.33 -4.71
CA PRO A 51 -2.75 6.93 -5.04
C PRO A 51 -2.41 6.11 -3.79
N VAL A 52 -2.93 4.88 -3.76
CA VAL A 52 -2.70 3.92 -2.68
C VAL A 52 -2.26 2.60 -3.29
N TRP A 53 -1.16 2.05 -2.80
CA TRP A 53 -0.69 0.72 -3.17
C TRP A 53 -0.70 -0.21 -1.98
N TYR A 54 -0.71 -1.50 -2.29
CA TYR A 54 -0.72 -2.57 -1.31
C TYR A 54 0.41 -3.56 -1.61
N ASN A 55 0.96 -4.22 -0.59
CA ASN A 55 1.96 -5.26 -0.83
C ASN A 55 1.33 -6.47 -1.53
N HIS A 56 2.17 -7.29 -2.16
CA HIS A 56 1.72 -8.54 -2.77
C HIS A 56 1.29 -9.53 -1.70
N LEU A 57 0.14 -10.20 -1.89
CA LEU A 57 -0.42 -11.16 -0.95
C LEU A 57 0.55 -12.32 -0.65
N SER A 58 1.29 -12.77 -1.66
CA SER A 58 2.32 -13.82 -1.51
C SER A 58 3.49 -13.43 -0.59
N LYS A 59 3.57 -12.15 -0.19
CA LYS A 59 4.61 -11.60 0.67
C LYS A 59 4.11 -11.23 2.06
N ASN A 60 2.82 -11.40 2.39
CA ASN A 60 2.28 -11.07 3.71
C ASN A 60 3.07 -11.66 4.89
N ARG A 61 3.63 -12.86 4.72
CA ARG A 61 4.48 -13.53 5.73
C ARG A 61 5.86 -12.89 5.95
N LYS A 62 6.21 -11.83 5.21
CA LYS A 62 7.49 -11.12 5.35
C LYS A 62 7.34 -10.03 6.41
N ASN A 63 8.44 -9.73 7.10
CA ASN A 63 8.46 -8.62 8.05
C ASN A 63 8.21 -7.27 7.36
N GLU A 64 7.72 -6.31 8.14
CA GLU A 64 7.30 -4.99 7.66
C GLU A 64 8.42 -4.26 6.93
N ASN A 65 9.65 -4.26 7.47
CA ASN A 65 10.80 -3.58 6.86
C ASN A 65 11.09 -4.11 5.44
N THR A 66 11.01 -5.42 5.25
CA THR A 66 11.19 -6.05 3.92
C THR A 66 10.10 -5.59 2.94
N LEU A 67 8.86 -5.51 3.41
CA LEU A 67 7.74 -5.07 2.59
C LEU A 67 7.86 -3.57 2.23
N VAL A 68 8.16 -2.73 3.21
CA VAL A 68 8.39 -1.29 3.04
C VAL A 68 9.48 -1.06 2.00
N ASN A 69 10.66 -1.68 2.15
CA ASN A 69 11.77 -1.50 1.23
C ASN A 69 11.44 -1.94 -0.20
N ALA A 70 10.77 -3.08 -0.36
CA ALA A 70 10.37 -3.58 -1.67
C ALA A 70 9.32 -2.68 -2.34
N MET A 71 8.34 -2.18 -1.57
CA MET A 71 7.33 -1.25 -2.08
C MET A 71 7.95 0.10 -2.43
N TYR A 72 8.83 0.62 -1.59
CA TYR A 72 9.51 1.90 -1.81
C TYR A 72 10.42 1.86 -3.05
N ARG A 73 11.14 0.76 -3.30
CA ARG A 73 11.94 0.60 -4.52
C ARG A 73 11.08 0.76 -5.78
N ARG A 74 9.94 0.08 -5.85
CA ARG A 74 8.98 0.19 -6.96
C ARG A 74 8.38 1.59 -7.09
N PHE A 75 8.15 2.24 -5.95
CA PHE A 75 7.68 3.62 -5.94
C PHE A 75 8.69 4.55 -6.62
N LYS A 76 10.00 4.40 -6.34
CA LYS A 76 11.05 5.23 -6.95
C LYS A 76 11.15 5.08 -8.48
N GLU A 77 10.72 3.94 -9.01
CA GLU A 77 10.70 3.66 -10.46
C GLU A 77 9.39 4.13 -11.13
N SER A 78 8.44 4.66 -10.36
CA SER A 78 7.12 5.02 -10.86
C SER A 78 7.01 6.50 -11.23
N ILE A 79 5.96 6.82 -11.99
CA ILE A 79 5.56 8.19 -12.32
C ILE A 79 5.37 9.09 -11.10
N TYR A 80 5.14 8.50 -9.92
CA TYR A 80 4.88 9.24 -8.69
C TYR A 80 6.15 9.69 -7.97
N ALA A 81 7.32 9.16 -8.31
CA ALA A 81 8.57 9.40 -7.59
C ALA A 81 8.88 10.91 -7.46
N ASN A 82 8.72 11.66 -8.55
CA ASN A 82 9.00 13.10 -8.60
C ASN A 82 7.78 13.96 -8.19
N ALA A 83 6.59 13.37 -8.16
CA ALA A 83 5.33 14.06 -7.87
C ALA A 83 4.93 13.99 -6.39
N ALA A 84 5.48 13.04 -5.64
CA ALA A 84 5.17 12.84 -4.24
C ALA A 84 5.93 13.82 -3.34
N ASN A 85 5.27 14.29 -2.28
CA ASN A 85 5.84 15.06 -1.18
C ASN A 85 6.37 14.12 -0.09
N LYS A 86 5.59 13.08 0.21
CA LYS A 86 5.97 12.01 1.11
C LYS A 86 5.18 10.74 0.82
N VAL A 87 5.67 9.63 1.33
CA VAL A 87 5.01 8.33 1.26
C VAL A 87 4.83 7.79 2.67
N ASN A 88 3.60 7.46 3.03
CA ASN A 88 3.28 6.89 4.33
C ASN A 88 2.97 5.40 4.19
N PHE A 89 3.53 4.59 5.07
CA PHE A 89 3.27 3.15 5.15
C PHE A 89 2.48 2.86 6.41
N TYR A 90 1.38 2.13 6.27
CA TYR A 90 0.49 1.75 7.36
C TYR A 90 0.36 0.23 7.41
N SER A 91 0.26 -0.32 8.61
CA SER A 91 -0.28 -1.65 8.81
C SER A 91 -1.74 -1.62 8.40
N ASN A 92 -2.11 -2.45 7.44
CA ASN A 92 -3.48 -2.55 6.98
C ASN A 92 -4.34 -3.36 7.97
N THR A 93 -3.69 -4.14 8.84
CA THR A 93 -4.33 -4.93 9.90
C THR A 93 -4.69 -4.07 11.10
N THR A 94 -3.78 -3.19 11.56
CA THR A 94 -4.03 -2.33 12.74
C THR A 94 -4.40 -0.89 12.40
N GLY A 95 -4.22 -0.47 11.15
CA GLY A 95 -4.39 0.92 10.72
C GLY A 95 -3.25 1.86 11.18
N GLN A 96 -2.26 1.36 11.92
CA GLN A 96 -1.20 2.17 12.49
C GLN A 96 -0.17 2.57 11.42
N LEU A 97 0.37 3.78 11.55
CA LEU A 97 1.50 4.24 10.75
C LEU A 97 2.76 3.48 11.16
N ILE A 98 3.38 2.80 10.21
CA ILE A 98 4.65 2.09 10.40
C ILE A 98 5.82 3.05 10.15
N THR A 99 5.79 3.77 9.02
CA THR A 99 6.83 4.75 8.69
C THR A 99 6.34 5.79 7.69
N SER A 100 7.03 6.93 7.65
CA SER A 100 6.80 8.04 6.73
C SER A 100 8.13 8.46 6.12
N ILE A 101 8.20 8.52 4.79
CA ILE A 101 9.40 8.90 4.05
C ILE A 101 9.11 10.19 3.28
N SER A 102 9.81 11.28 3.61
CA SER A 102 9.75 12.55 2.88
C SER A 102 10.69 12.54 1.67
N LEU A 103 10.33 13.28 0.61
CA LEU A 103 10.99 13.25 -0.72
C LEU A 103 11.37 14.63 -1.24
#